data_AF-A0AAV0RJ16-F1
#
_entry.id   AF-A0AAV0RJ16-F1
#
_cell.length_a   1.000
_cell.length_b   1.000
_cell.length_c   1.000
_cell.angle_alpha   90.00
_cell.angle_beta   90.00
_cell.angle_gamma   90.00
#
_symmetry.space_group_name_H-M   'P 1'
#
loop_
_entity.id
_entity.type
_entity.pdbx_description
1 polymer ?
#
loop_
_entity_poly.entity_id
_entity_poly.type
_entity_poly.pdbx_seq_one_letter_code
_entity_poly.pdbx_strand_id
1 'polypeptide(L)'
;MTEMVSWMMMMMMMMLGLSQIKGFKEEVIARTASLPGSIADDDFDRVKRFEDFEIVANGSVIDDEDQLPEPVRFKYYQLCRIQGSFLHQGLLEGLNAKIVAWMIDEVTSIAYAIRALSSSSQSKDLEVWEKKLKGFENLGMNVGFVLVRLRKLACLADQATNRRVRLVEEREAAEEELRVLEKQVGKAKERVEVLRGETERLNGGSGSEFVALANAPW
;
A
#
# COMPACT_ATOMS: atom_id res chain seq x y z
N MET A 1 19.69 -17.40 21.81
CA MET A 1 19.05 -17.37 23.15
C MET A 1 18.61 -15.95 23.53
N THR A 2 19.36 -14.90 23.16
CA THR A 2 19.11 -13.48 23.48
C THR A 2 17.84 -12.86 22.87
N GLU A 3 17.48 -13.18 21.62
CA GLU A 3 16.27 -12.61 21.00
C GLU A 3 14.97 -13.15 21.59
N MET A 4 14.96 -14.42 21.99
CA MET A 4 13.80 -15.05 22.63
C MET A 4 13.54 -14.44 24.01
N VAL A 5 14.59 -14.05 24.74
CA VAL A 5 14.44 -13.33 26.03
C VAL A 5 13.91 -11.91 25.82
N SER A 6 14.33 -11.23 24.74
CA SER A 6 13.83 -9.88 24.40
C SER A 6 12.33 -9.90 24.05
N TRP A 7 11.90 -10.85 23.22
CA TRP A 7 10.48 -11.04 22.89
C TRP A 7 9.65 -11.48 24.09
N MET A 8 10.17 -12.36 24.94
CA MET A 8 9.51 -12.71 26.21
C MET A 8 9.39 -11.50 27.14
N MET A 9 10.42 -10.66 27.23
CA MET A 9 10.40 -9.48 28.10
C MET A 9 9.43 -8.42 27.58
N MET A 10 9.34 -8.22 26.26
CA MET A 10 8.39 -7.31 25.63
C MET A 10 6.94 -7.82 25.75
N MET A 11 6.71 -9.13 25.61
CA MET A 11 5.40 -9.74 25.82
C MET A 11 5.00 -9.73 27.31
N MET A 12 5.96 -9.92 28.23
CA MET A 12 5.71 -9.84 29.67
C MET A 12 5.44 -8.39 30.11
N MET A 13 6.10 -7.40 29.50
CA MET A 13 5.78 -5.97 29.69
C MET A 13 4.38 -5.62 29.15
N MET A 14 3.96 -6.16 28.00
CA MET A 14 2.59 -5.99 27.50
C MET A 14 1.55 -6.67 28.40
N MET A 15 1.81 -7.88 28.90
CA MET A 15 0.87 -8.63 29.74
C MET A 15 0.75 -8.07 31.17
N LEU A 16 1.86 -7.59 31.74
CA LEU A 16 1.85 -6.83 33.00
C LEU A 16 1.13 -5.49 32.80
N GLY A 17 1.34 -4.82 31.68
CA GLY A 17 0.59 -3.62 31.29
C GLY A 17 -0.92 -3.88 31.21
N LEU A 18 -1.36 -4.95 30.55
CA LEU A 18 -2.78 -5.29 30.39
C LEU A 18 -3.47 -5.65 31.72
N SER A 19 -2.77 -6.28 32.66
CA SER A 19 -3.30 -6.58 33.99
C SER A 19 -3.42 -5.31 34.86
N GLN A 20 -2.44 -4.39 34.76
CA GLN A 20 -2.50 -3.08 35.41
C GLN A 20 -3.61 -2.20 34.80
N ILE A 21 -3.81 -2.26 33.47
CA ILE A 21 -4.87 -1.54 32.75
C ILE A 21 -6.27 -2.02 33.17
N LYS A 22 -6.47 -3.31 33.42
CA LYS A 22 -7.77 -3.82 33.94
C LYS A 22 -8.07 -3.32 35.35
N GLY A 23 -7.09 -3.37 36.26
CA GLY A 23 -7.25 -2.83 37.62
C GLY A 23 -7.45 -1.31 37.65
N PHE A 24 -6.72 -0.59 36.80
CA PHE A 24 -6.86 0.87 36.66
C PHE A 24 -8.23 1.27 36.07
N LYS A 25 -8.78 0.49 35.13
CA LYS A 25 -10.09 0.74 34.54
C LYS A 25 -11.23 0.66 35.57
N GLU A 26 -11.17 -0.29 36.51
CA GLU A 26 -12.18 -0.42 37.57
C GLU A 26 -12.06 0.70 38.63
N GLU A 27 -10.83 1.15 38.94
CA GLU A 27 -10.60 2.23 39.91
C GLU A 27 -10.91 3.63 39.35
N VAL A 28 -10.68 3.88 38.06
CA VAL A 28 -11.04 5.12 37.36
C VAL A 28 -12.57 5.24 37.18
N ILE A 29 -13.27 4.14 36.89
CA ILE A 29 -14.75 4.12 36.86
C ILE A 29 -15.34 4.47 38.23
N ALA A 30 -14.68 4.08 39.34
CA ALA A 30 -15.13 4.42 40.69
C ALA A 30 -14.87 5.90 41.05
N ARG A 31 -13.82 6.53 40.51
CA ARG A 31 -13.45 7.93 40.81
C ARG A 31 -14.16 8.96 39.93
N THR A 32 -14.53 8.60 38.70
CA THR A 32 -15.25 9.49 37.75
C THR A 32 -16.73 9.69 38.12
N ALA A 33 -17.29 8.89 39.03
CA ALA A 33 -18.66 9.05 39.51
C ALA A 33 -18.87 10.21 40.52
N SER A 34 -17.81 10.93 40.95
CA SER A 34 -17.90 11.82 42.13
C SER A 34 -17.40 13.27 42.00
N LEU A 35 -17.20 13.83 40.80
CA LEU A 35 -16.87 15.27 40.68
C LEU A 35 -17.63 15.98 39.54
N PRO A 36 -18.43 17.01 39.84
CA PRO A 36 -18.96 17.92 38.82
C PRO A 36 -17.98 19.08 38.59
N GLY A 37 -17.53 19.25 37.35
CA GLY A 37 -16.93 20.49 36.86
C GLY A 37 -15.49 20.35 36.35
N SER A 38 -15.32 20.29 35.03
CA SER A 38 -14.05 20.58 34.35
C SER A 38 -14.37 21.02 32.92
N ILE A 39 -14.27 22.34 32.72
CA ILE A 39 -13.94 23.13 31.52
C ILE A 39 -14.25 22.49 30.17
N ALA A 40 -15.08 23.23 29.41
CA ALA A 40 -15.62 22.88 28.10
C ALA A 40 -14.58 22.30 27.12
N ASP A 41 -15.01 21.20 26.50
CA ASP A 41 -14.56 20.60 25.24
C ASP A 41 -13.86 21.60 24.30
N ASP A 42 -12.59 21.33 23.98
CA ASP A 42 -11.74 22.15 23.11
C ASP A 42 -12.30 22.23 21.69
N ASP A 43 -12.87 23.38 21.37
CA ASP A 43 -13.46 23.72 20.08
C ASP A 43 -12.35 23.98 19.03
N PHE A 44 -11.91 22.92 18.33
CA PHE A 44 -10.88 22.99 17.28
C PHE A 44 -11.18 24.07 16.22
N ASP A 45 -12.46 24.42 16.00
CA ASP A 45 -12.88 25.48 15.07
C ASP A 45 -12.31 26.87 15.42
N ARG A 46 -11.84 27.07 16.66
CA ARG A 46 -11.18 28.30 17.10
C ARG A 46 -9.75 28.42 16.60
N VAL A 47 -9.08 27.31 16.26
CA VAL A 47 -7.69 27.29 15.82
C VAL A 47 -7.59 27.62 14.34
N LYS A 48 -7.38 28.90 14.04
CA LYS A 48 -7.34 29.40 12.65
C LYS A 48 -5.96 29.35 12.02
N ARG A 49 -4.90 29.52 12.80
CA ARG A 49 -3.52 29.59 12.33
C ARG A 49 -2.63 28.64 13.14
N PHE A 50 -1.43 28.38 12.64
CA PHE A 50 -0.48 27.50 13.30
C PHE A 50 0.01 28.09 14.63
N GLU A 51 0.12 29.41 14.73
CA GLU A 51 0.55 30.11 15.95
C GLU A 51 -0.48 29.98 17.09
N ASP A 52 -1.73 29.67 16.75
CA ASP A 52 -2.83 29.48 17.71
C ASP A 52 -3.01 27.99 18.06
N PHE A 53 -2.14 27.09 17.54
CA PHE A 53 -2.26 25.64 17.68
C PHE A 53 -1.40 25.12 18.84
N GLU A 54 -2.06 24.82 19.95
CA GLU A 54 -1.47 24.18 21.12
C GLU A 54 -1.85 22.70 21.16
N ILE A 55 -0.88 21.83 21.50
CA ILE A 55 -1.11 20.39 21.61
C ILE A 55 -1.13 20.03 23.08
N VAL A 56 -2.30 19.65 23.61
CA VAL A 56 -2.49 19.34 25.02
C VAL A 56 -2.89 17.87 25.18
N ALA A 57 -2.08 17.10 25.90
CA ALA A 57 -2.36 15.69 26.19
C ALA A 57 -2.37 15.47 27.70
N ASN A 58 -3.47 14.92 28.23
CA ASN A 58 -3.65 14.66 29.67
C ASN A 58 -3.34 15.89 30.54
N GLY A 59 -3.81 17.07 30.10
CA GLY A 59 -3.61 18.34 30.81
C GLY A 59 -2.18 18.89 30.77
N SER A 60 -1.28 18.27 29.99
CA SER A 60 0.09 18.76 29.77
C SER A 60 0.24 19.23 28.33
N VAL A 61 0.82 20.41 28.16
CA VAL A 61 1.22 20.91 26.84
C VAL A 61 2.43 20.09 26.38
N ILE A 62 2.37 19.55 25.15
CA ILE A 62 3.39 18.65 24.58
C ILE A 62 4.06 19.22 23.33
N ASP A 63 3.84 20.49 23.05
CA ASP A 63 4.33 21.19 21.86
C ASP A 63 5.76 21.76 22.02
N ASP A 64 6.49 21.34 23.05
CA ASP A 64 7.88 21.74 23.24
C ASP A 64 8.80 21.18 22.14
N GLU A 65 9.85 21.93 21.80
CA GLU A 65 10.78 21.57 20.73
C GLU A 65 11.53 20.24 20.98
N ASP A 66 11.70 19.83 22.24
CA ASP A 66 12.40 18.58 22.57
C ASP A 66 11.53 17.34 22.28
N GLN A 67 10.20 17.47 22.42
CA GLN A 67 9.23 16.40 22.17
C GLN A 67 8.67 16.42 20.75
N LEU A 68 8.29 17.61 20.27
CA LEU A 68 7.66 17.82 18.98
C LEU A 68 8.28 19.04 18.28
N PRO A 69 9.32 18.83 17.45
CA PRO A 69 9.93 19.90 16.68
C PRO A 69 8.91 20.62 15.78
N GLU A 70 9.06 21.92 15.58
CA GLU A 70 8.15 22.75 14.76
C GLU A 70 7.76 22.12 13.40
N PRO A 71 8.67 21.51 12.62
CA PRO A 71 8.29 20.90 11.34
C PRO A 71 7.29 19.74 11.48
N VAL A 72 7.36 18.98 12.57
CA VAL A 72 6.42 17.89 12.88
C VAL A 72 5.09 18.47 13.34
N ARG A 73 5.12 19.48 14.23
CA ARG A 73 3.92 20.19 14.69
C ARG A 73 3.15 20.81 13.55
N PHE A 74 3.84 21.44 12.60
CA PHE A 74 3.20 22.01 11.42
C PHE A 74 2.52 20.94 10.56
N LYS A 75 3.20 19.81 10.32
CA LYS A 75 2.59 18.68 9.59
C LYS A 75 1.36 18.13 10.31
N TYR A 76 1.43 18.04 11.64
CA TYR A 76 0.33 17.58 12.48
C TYR A 76 -0.85 18.54 12.45
N TYR A 77 -0.61 19.85 12.59
CA TYR A 77 -1.60 20.90 12.42
C TYR A 77 -2.34 20.76 11.08
N GLN A 78 -1.61 20.58 9.97
CA GLN A 78 -2.22 20.39 8.65
C GLN A 78 -3.12 19.15 8.59
N LEU A 79 -2.76 18.06 9.28
CA LEU A 79 -3.62 16.87 9.35
C LEU A 79 -4.87 17.12 10.18
N CYS A 80 -4.74 17.76 11.34
CA CYS A 80 -5.87 18.14 12.18
C CYS A 80 -6.82 19.06 11.42
N ARG A 81 -6.29 20.01 10.64
CA ARG A 81 -7.08 20.93 9.80
C ARG A 81 -7.88 20.23 8.71
N ILE A 82 -7.31 19.20 8.10
CA ILE A 82 -8.03 18.40 7.10
C ILE A 82 -9.16 17.60 7.74
N GLN A 83 -8.95 17.12 8.96
CA GLN A 83 -9.94 16.33 9.67
C GLN A 83 -10.98 17.19 10.42
N GLY A 84 -10.67 18.46 10.70
CA GLY A 84 -11.49 19.35 11.51
C GLY A 84 -11.50 19.00 12.99
N SER A 85 -10.44 18.36 13.50
CA SER A 85 -10.35 17.96 14.91
C SER A 85 -8.90 17.73 15.34
N PHE A 86 -8.62 17.86 16.64
CA PHE A 86 -7.38 17.36 17.23
C PHE A 86 -7.35 15.83 17.18
N LEU A 87 -6.37 15.24 16.50
CA LEU A 87 -6.35 13.79 16.33
C LEU A 87 -6.06 13.03 17.64
N HIS A 88 -5.49 13.70 18.63
CA HIS A 88 -5.07 13.12 19.91
C HIS A 88 -6.14 13.22 21.03
N GLN A 89 -7.26 13.92 20.79
CA GLN A 89 -8.25 14.21 21.84
C GLN A 89 -8.95 12.97 22.39
N GLY A 90 -9.11 11.92 21.58
CA GLY A 90 -9.71 10.65 22.01
C GLY A 90 -8.76 9.68 22.70
N LEU A 91 -7.49 10.04 22.87
CA LEU A 91 -6.48 9.13 23.41
C LEU A 91 -6.81 8.69 24.84
N LEU A 92 -6.46 7.43 25.15
CA LEU A 92 -6.63 6.88 26.50
C LEU A 92 -5.91 7.75 27.55
N GLU A 93 -6.63 8.02 28.63
CA GLU A 93 -6.08 8.69 29.81
C GLU A 93 -4.90 7.89 30.39
N GLY A 94 -3.88 8.58 30.90
CA GLY A 94 -2.70 7.98 31.52
C GLY A 94 -1.53 7.71 30.55
N LEU A 95 -1.70 7.91 29.24
CA LEU A 95 -0.56 7.98 28.32
C LEU A 95 0.32 9.19 28.65
N ASN A 96 1.62 8.98 28.84
CA ASN A 96 2.51 10.10 29.10
C ASN A 96 2.72 10.96 27.84
N ALA A 97 3.03 12.24 28.06
CA ALA A 97 3.26 13.24 27.00
C ALA A 97 4.22 12.76 25.90
N LYS A 98 5.32 12.09 26.28
CA LYS A 98 6.32 11.58 25.33
C LYS A 98 5.78 10.50 24.41
N ILE A 99 4.92 9.61 24.91
CA ILE A 99 4.26 8.59 24.08
C ILE A 99 3.31 9.27 23.09
N VAL A 100 2.55 10.27 23.54
CA VAL A 100 1.63 11.00 22.66
C VAL A 100 2.39 11.76 21.57
N ALA A 101 3.48 12.46 21.93
CA ALA A 101 4.38 13.12 21.00
C ALA A 101 4.93 12.14 19.95
N TRP A 102 5.41 10.98 20.38
CA TRP A 102 5.86 9.92 19.47
C TRP A 102 4.75 9.42 18.53
N MET A 103 3.52 9.22 19.03
CA MET A 103 2.38 8.82 18.19
C MET A 103 2.03 9.89 17.15
N ILE A 104 2.10 11.17 17.54
CA ILE A 104 1.90 12.31 16.64
C ILE A 104 2.95 12.30 15.53
N ASP A 105 4.24 12.18 15.87
CA ASP A 105 5.32 12.11 14.89
C ASP A 105 5.11 10.93 13.93
N GLU A 106 4.83 9.73 14.45
CA GLU A 106 4.63 8.54 13.64
C GLU A 106 3.43 8.67 12.69
N VAL A 107 2.29 9.20 13.17
CA VAL A 107 1.10 9.43 12.33
C VAL A 107 1.38 10.45 11.24
N THR A 108 2.09 11.54 11.56
CA THR A 108 2.45 12.54 10.55
C THR A 108 3.39 11.96 9.51
N SER A 109 4.40 11.21 9.93
CA SER A 109 5.35 10.53 9.04
C SER A 109 4.64 9.59 8.08
N ILE A 110 3.75 8.72 8.60
CA ILE A 110 2.95 7.79 7.79
C ILE A 110 2.04 8.56 6.82
N ALA A 111 1.31 9.56 7.28
CA ALA A 111 0.37 10.30 6.43
C ALA A 111 1.09 11.04 5.28
N TYR A 112 2.28 11.58 5.53
CA TYR A 112 3.08 12.24 4.50
C TYR A 112 3.79 11.24 3.58
N ALA A 113 4.25 10.10 4.10
CA ALA A 113 4.76 9.01 3.27
C ALA A 113 3.69 8.50 2.31
N ILE A 114 2.45 8.29 2.79
CA ILE A 114 1.28 7.95 1.97
C ILE A 114 1.03 8.97 0.86
N ARG A 115 1.19 10.28 1.15
CA ARG A 115 1.03 11.35 0.16
C ARG A 115 2.16 11.36 -0.87
N ALA A 116 3.36 10.94 -0.49
CA ALA A 116 4.54 10.90 -1.35
C ALA A 116 4.65 9.62 -2.19
N LEU A 117 3.82 8.60 -1.92
CA LEU A 117 3.78 7.37 -2.71
C LEU A 117 3.55 7.69 -4.19
N SER A 118 4.52 7.32 -5.03
CA SER A 118 4.51 7.59 -6.48
C SER A 118 4.23 6.35 -7.33
N SER A 119 4.31 5.15 -6.75
CA SER A 119 4.06 3.90 -7.46
C SER A 119 3.52 2.78 -6.56
N SER A 120 2.83 1.81 -7.15
CA SER A 120 2.30 0.63 -6.45
C SER A 120 3.37 -0.35 -5.99
N SER A 121 4.63 -0.21 -6.44
CA SER A 121 5.73 -1.11 -6.06
C SER A 121 6.26 -0.88 -4.63
N GLN A 122 5.75 0.15 -3.93
CA GLN A 122 6.10 0.50 -2.55
C GLN A 122 5.14 -0.16 -1.53
N SER A 123 4.49 -1.27 -1.90
CA SER A 123 3.41 -1.91 -1.13
C SER A 123 3.82 -2.51 0.21
N LYS A 124 5.12 -2.81 0.43
CA LYS A 124 5.60 -3.51 1.62
C LYS A 124 5.38 -2.73 2.91
N ASP A 125 5.42 -1.40 2.85
CA ASP A 125 5.25 -0.56 4.03
C ASP A 125 3.77 -0.38 4.41
N LEU A 126 2.84 -0.65 3.49
CA LEU A 126 1.41 -0.44 3.71
C LEU A 126 0.88 -1.32 4.83
N GLU A 127 1.29 -2.59 4.91
CA GLU A 127 0.83 -3.50 5.97
C GLU A 127 1.35 -3.08 7.35
N VAL A 128 2.62 -2.64 7.42
CA VAL A 128 3.25 -2.16 8.66
C VAL A 128 2.56 -0.89 9.15
N TRP A 129 2.32 0.07 8.24
CA TRP A 129 1.59 1.30 8.56
C TRP A 129 0.16 1.01 8.99
N GLU A 130 -0.52 0.02 8.39
CA GLU A 130 -1.88 -0.35 8.78
C GLU A 130 -1.91 -0.88 10.21
N LYS A 131 -0.96 -1.75 10.57
CA LYS A 131 -0.85 -2.28 11.94
C LYS A 131 -0.58 -1.17 12.96
N LYS A 132 0.34 -0.25 12.65
CA LYS A 132 0.63 0.91 13.51
C LYS A 132 -0.59 1.80 13.71
N LEU A 133 -1.24 2.21 12.62
CA LEU A 133 -2.42 3.06 12.67
C LEU A 133 -3.60 2.39 13.39
N LYS A 134 -3.83 1.08 13.21
CA LYS A 134 -4.82 0.33 13.99
C LYS A 134 -4.47 0.35 15.49
N GLY A 135 -3.19 0.20 15.82
CA GLY A 135 -2.72 0.35 17.20
C GLY A 135 -3.06 1.70 17.80
N PHE A 136 -2.82 2.78 17.05
CA PHE A 136 -3.14 4.14 17.48
C PHE A 136 -4.64 4.42 17.57
N GLU A 137 -5.42 3.90 16.63
CA GLU A 137 -6.89 3.95 16.66
C GLU A 137 -7.44 3.24 17.91
N ASN A 138 -6.89 2.06 18.25
CA ASN A 138 -7.26 1.33 19.47
C ASN A 138 -6.88 2.07 20.77
N LEU A 139 -5.87 2.93 20.72
CA LEU A 139 -5.49 3.82 21.81
C LEU A 139 -6.34 5.10 21.84
N GLY A 140 -7.30 5.26 20.92
CA GLY A 140 -8.25 6.37 20.88
C GLY A 140 -7.86 7.51 19.94
N MET A 141 -6.79 7.38 19.17
CA MET A 141 -6.38 8.41 18.21
C MET A 141 -7.32 8.44 17.01
N ASN A 142 -7.74 9.63 16.58
CA ASN A 142 -8.59 9.80 15.41
C ASN A 142 -7.77 9.67 14.12
N VAL A 143 -7.47 8.43 13.70
CA VAL A 143 -6.66 8.12 12.51
C VAL A 143 -7.39 7.27 11.47
N GLY A 144 -8.69 7.01 11.68
CA GLY A 144 -9.50 6.16 10.80
C GLY A 144 -9.52 6.64 9.34
N PHE A 145 -9.47 7.96 9.11
CA PHE A 145 -9.40 8.52 7.76
C PHE A 145 -8.10 8.14 7.02
N VAL A 146 -6.96 8.05 7.75
CA VAL A 146 -5.68 7.60 7.20
C VAL A 146 -5.75 6.11 6.88
N LEU A 147 -6.33 5.30 7.78
CA LEU A 147 -6.54 3.86 7.57
C LEU A 147 -7.38 3.58 6.33
N VAL A 148 -8.48 4.32 6.13
CA VAL A 148 -9.34 4.17 4.94
C VAL A 148 -8.55 4.47 3.67
N ARG A 149 -7.76 5.55 3.66
CA ARG A 149 -6.91 5.91 2.52
C ARG A 149 -5.87 4.83 2.24
N LEU A 150 -5.22 4.32 3.28
CA LEU A 150 -4.20 3.29 3.20
C LEU A 150 -4.76 1.98 2.60
N ARG A 151 -5.92 1.52 3.07
CA ARG A 151 -6.59 0.31 2.54
C ARG A 151 -6.99 0.46 1.08
N LYS A 152 -7.45 1.65 0.67
CA LYS A 152 -7.73 1.94 -0.75
C LYS A 152 -6.47 1.81 -1.60
N LEU A 153 -5.34 2.35 -1.12
CA LEU A 153 -4.05 2.23 -1.80
C LEU A 153 -3.56 0.78 -1.90
N ALA A 154 -3.70 0.00 -0.82
CA ALA A 154 -3.38 -1.42 -0.84
C ALA A 154 -4.21 -2.18 -1.89
N CYS A 155 -5.52 -1.94 -1.93
CA CYS A 155 -6.40 -2.55 -2.94
C CYS A 155 -6.01 -2.18 -4.38
N LEU A 156 -5.67 -0.91 -4.63
CA LEU A 156 -5.19 -0.46 -5.93
C LEU A 156 -3.85 -1.10 -6.31
N ALA A 157 -2.93 -1.26 -5.35
CA ALA A 157 -1.65 -1.91 -5.57
C ALA A 157 -1.81 -3.39 -5.94
N ASP A 158 -2.72 -4.11 -5.27
CA ASP A 158 -3.05 -5.51 -5.58
C ASP A 158 -3.68 -5.63 -6.97
N GLN A 159 -4.64 -4.77 -7.30
CA GLN A 159 -5.26 -4.74 -8.63
C GLN A 159 -4.23 -4.48 -9.74
N ALA A 160 -3.32 -3.53 -9.53
CA ALA A 160 -2.25 -3.23 -10.48
C ALA A 160 -1.30 -4.42 -10.65
N THR A 161 -0.96 -5.11 -9.56
CA THR A 161 -0.11 -6.31 -9.59
C THR A 161 -0.79 -7.44 -10.36
N ASN A 162 -2.05 -7.75 -10.04
CA ASN A 162 -2.81 -8.79 -10.72
C ASN A 162 -2.99 -8.50 -12.23
N ARG A 163 -3.21 -7.23 -12.59
CA ARG A 163 -3.27 -6.83 -14.00
C ARG A 163 -1.93 -7.05 -14.71
N ARG A 164 -0.81 -6.70 -14.08
CA ARG A 164 0.53 -6.92 -14.65
C ARG A 164 0.83 -8.39 -14.87
N VAL A 165 0.49 -9.25 -13.90
CA VAL A 165 0.64 -10.70 -14.03
C VAL A 165 -0.14 -11.22 -15.24
N ARG A 166 -1.42 -10.86 -15.36
CA ARG A 166 -2.25 -11.27 -16.51
C ARG A 166 -1.68 -10.80 -17.84
N LEU A 167 -1.23 -9.55 -17.93
CA LEU A 167 -0.63 -9.02 -19.16
C LEU A 167 0.67 -9.75 -19.54
N VAL A 168 1.45 -10.20 -18.56
CA VAL A 168 2.65 -11.01 -18.81
C VAL A 168 2.25 -12.39 -19.33
N GLU A 169 1.28 -13.05 -18.68
CA GLU A 169 0.77 -14.37 -19.11
C GLU A 169 0.17 -14.32 -20.53
N GLU A 170 -0.65 -13.31 -20.83
CA GLU A 170 -1.23 -13.08 -22.17
C GLU A 170 -0.15 -12.82 -23.23
N ARG A 171 0.88 -12.05 -22.88
CA ARG A 171 2.03 -11.79 -23.76
C ARG A 171 2.80 -13.07 -24.04
N GLU A 172 3.11 -13.86 -23.02
CA GLU A 172 3.82 -15.14 -23.17
C GLU A 172 3.03 -16.13 -24.04
N ALA A 173 1.70 -16.21 -23.85
CA ALA A 173 0.83 -17.03 -24.67
C ALA A 173 0.84 -16.59 -26.15
N ALA A 174 0.75 -15.29 -26.42
CA ALA A 174 0.80 -14.74 -27.77
C ALA A 174 2.17 -14.96 -28.44
N GLU A 175 3.26 -14.87 -27.68
CA GLU A 175 4.61 -15.15 -28.18
C GLU A 175 4.78 -16.62 -28.59
N GLU A 176 4.22 -17.56 -27.84
CA GLU A 176 4.24 -18.98 -28.21
C GLU A 176 3.37 -19.26 -29.44
N GLU A 177 2.19 -18.64 -29.54
CA GLU A 177 1.35 -18.75 -30.74
C GLU A 177 2.09 -18.23 -31.98
N LEU A 178 2.76 -17.08 -31.87
CA LEU A 178 3.58 -16.52 -32.94
C LEU A 178 4.66 -17.51 -33.38
N ARG A 179 5.39 -18.11 -32.42
CA ARG A 179 6.43 -19.11 -32.70
C ARG A 179 5.87 -20.34 -33.43
N VAL A 180 4.68 -20.80 -33.06
CA VAL A 180 4.00 -21.91 -33.75
C VAL A 180 3.63 -21.54 -35.17
N LEU A 181 3.06 -20.34 -35.38
CA LEU A 181 2.69 -19.84 -36.71
C LEU A 181 3.91 -19.66 -37.60
N GLU A 182 5.02 -19.10 -37.09
CA GLU A 182 6.28 -18.96 -37.83
C GLU A 182 6.79 -20.32 -38.33
N LYS A 183 6.71 -21.36 -37.50
CA LYS A 183 7.08 -22.73 -37.90
C LYS A 183 6.17 -23.28 -39.00
N GLN A 184 4.86 -23.01 -38.94
CA GLN A 184 3.92 -23.43 -39.98
C GLN A 184 4.17 -22.70 -41.30
N VAL A 185 4.42 -21.39 -41.25
CA VAL A 185 4.79 -20.57 -42.40
C VAL A 185 6.09 -21.08 -43.03
N GLY A 186 7.08 -21.46 -42.23
CA GLY A 186 8.31 -22.09 -42.72
C GLY A 186 8.05 -23.37 -43.52
N LYS A 187 7.22 -24.29 -42.98
CA LYS A 187 6.83 -25.51 -43.69
C LYS A 187 6.04 -25.23 -44.98
N ALA A 188 5.15 -24.25 -44.96
CA ALA A 188 4.38 -23.87 -46.14
C ALA A 188 5.28 -23.31 -47.25
N LYS A 189 6.26 -22.48 -46.89
CA LYS A 189 7.27 -21.97 -47.84
C LYS A 189 8.07 -23.10 -48.48
N GLU A 190 8.52 -24.08 -47.69
CA GLU A 190 9.23 -25.25 -48.22
C GLU A 190 8.38 -26.01 -49.24
N ARG A 191 7.08 -26.26 -48.94
CA ARG A 191 6.16 -26.90 -49.89
C ARG A 191 5.97 -26.09 -51.18
N VAL A 192 5.90 -24.77 -51.09
CA VAL A 192 5.80 -23.89 -52.27
C VAL A 192 7.04 -23.99 -53.15
N GLU A 193 8.25 -24.02 -52.56
CA GLU A 193 9.49 -24.21 -53.32
C GLU A 193 9.54 -25.56 -54.04
N VAL A 194 9.15 -26.64 -53.35
CA VAL A 194 9.10 -27.99 -53.94
C VAL A 194 8.16 -28.03 -55.15
N LEU A 195 6.93 -27.54 -54.98
CA LEU A 195 5.92 -27.55 -56.04
C LEU A 195 6.31 -26.66 -57.23
N ARG A 196 6.96 -25.51 -56.96
CA ARG A 196 7.51 -24.65 -58.01
C ARG A 196 8.56 -25.41 -58.83
N GLY A 197 9.50 -26.09 -58.17
CA GLY A 197 10.51 -26.89 -58.86
C GLY A 197 9.93 -28.05 -59.68
N GLU A 198 8.90 -28.74 -59.16
CA GLU A 198 8.18 -29.78 -59.91
C GLU A 198 7.47 -29.22 -61.14
N THR A 199 6.81 -28.06 -61.01
CA THR A 199 6.12 -27.38 -62.12
C THR A 199 7.09 -26.99 -63.22
N GLU A 200 8.25 -26.43 -62.88
CA GLU A 200 9.31 -26.07 -63.83
C GLU A 200 9.85 -27.30 -64.57
N ARG A 201 10.07 -28.42 -63.85
CA ARG A 201 10.53 -29.69 -64.45
C ARG A 201 9.51 -30.28 -65.42
N LEU A 202 8.22 -30.29 -65.06
CA LEU A 202 7.16 -30.78 -65.93
C LEU A 202 7.03 -29.93 -67.19
N ASN A 203 7.09 -28.60 -67.07
CA ASN A 203 7.04 -27.69 -68.20
C ASN A 203 8.24 -27.86 -69.15
N GLY A 204 9.44 -28.10 -68.63
CA GLY A 204 10.64 -28.34 -69.44
C GLY A 204 10.66 -29.71 -70.14
N GLY A 205 10.14 -30.76 -69.49
CA GLY A 205 10.18 -32.13 -70.02
C GLY A 205 9.03 -32.48 -70.96
N SER A 206 7.78 -32.20 -70.55
CA SER A 206 6.58 -32.63 -71.29
C SER A 206 6.36 -31.83 -72.57
N GLY A 207 6.74 -30.54 -72.58
CA GLY A 207 6.65 -29.71 -73.79
C GLY A 207 7.51 -30.24 -74.93
N SER A 208 8.70 -30.77 -74.61
CA SER A 208 9.61 -31.36 -75.60
C SER A 208 9.06 -32.63 -76.23
N GLU A 209 8.57 -33.57 -75.41
CA GLU A 209 8.01 -34.84 -75.89
C GLU A 209 6.72 -34.63 -76.68
N PHE A 210 5.85 -33.73 -76.23
CA PHE A 210 4.63 -33.37 -76.94
C PHE A 210 4.93 -32.74 -78.31
N VAL A 211 5.88 -31.79 -78.37
CA VAL A 211 6.29 -31.15 -79.62
C VAL A 211 6.99 -32.14 -80.56
N ALA A 212 7.80 -33.06 -80.04
CA ALA A 212 8.44 -34.09 -80.83
C ALA A 212 7.41 -35.05 -81.46
N LEU A 213 6.42 -35.49 -80.68
CA LEU A 213 5.35 -36.36 -81.17
C LEU A 213 4.44 -35.64 -82.20
N ALA A 214 4.09 -34.37 -81.93
CA ALA A 214 3.26 -33.58 -82.84
C ALA A 214 3.91 -33.31 -84.20
N ASN A 215 5.25 -33.29 -84.26
CA ASN A 215 6.02 -33.05 -85.50
C ASN A 215 6.50 -34.35 -86.17
N ALA A 216 6.13 -35.53 -85.66
CA ALA A 216 6.53 -36.80 -86.26
C ALA A 216 5.78 -37.04 -87.60
N PRO A 217 6.41 -37.69 -88.60
CA PRO A 217 5.72 -38.08 -89.83
C PRO A 217 4.60 -39.11 -89.56
N TRP A 218 3.53 -39.04 -90.35
CA TRP A 218 2.40 -39.98 -90.31
C TRP A 218 2.76 -41.38 -90.80
#